data_AF-A0A650EKV1-F1
#
_entry.id   AF-A0A650EKV1-F1
#
_cell.length_a   1.000
_cell.length_b   1.000
_cell.length_c   1.000
_cell.angle_alpha   90.00
_cell.angle_beta   90.00
_cell.angle_gamma   90.00
#
_symmetry.space_group_name_H-M   'P 1'
#
loop_
_entity.id
_entity.type
_entity.pdbx_description
1 polymer ?
#
loop_
_entity_poly.entity_id
_entity_poly.type
_entity_poly.pdbx_seq_one_letter_code
_entity_poly.pdbx_strand_id
1 'polypeptide(L)'
;MNYSTLGYTFKRKNTNFIIYRGKMNKERLTTLATKSPTLDINEQDSKNGGELLFLEDFCEEMMRNGLIAKDLSHYILEVVAVDSDSMRMINAEYRGKDQTTDVLSFPLEDWLSAWTQENAQDSQNLCDYDANEERLAGMQPCLGSVVINVELAKSVADRLGHSVQDEIALLFVHGFLHILGYDHEVDNGEQRALEQEIIESLGLGESLIVRVEST
;
A
#
# COMPACT_ATOMS: atom_id res chain seq x y z
N MET A 1 -5.62 31.03 19.08
CA MET A 1 -4.29 30.39 19.04
C MET A 1 -4.14 29.77 17.67
N ASN A 2 -3.25 30.30 16.85
CA ASN A 2 -3.04 29.88 15.46
C ASN A 2 -2.19 28.60 15.47
N TYR A 3 -2.77 27.48 15.05
CA TYR A 3 -2.02 26.26 14.79
C TYR A 3 -1.49 26.32 13.35
N SER A 4 -0.17 26.44 13.21
CA SER A 4 0.50 26.36 11.92
C SER A 4 0.53 24.90 11.45
N THR A 5 -0.24 24.58 10.41
CA THR A 5 -0.12 23.32 9.67
C THR A 5 1.21 23.32 8.94
N LEU A 6 2.17 22.49 9.37
CA LEU A 6 3.37 22.23 8.57
C LEU A 6 3.03 21.12 7.57
N GLY A 7 2.70 21.52 6.35
CA GLY A 7 2.70 20.60 5.21
C GLY A 7 4.13 20.40 4.77
N TYR A 8 4.61 19.15 4.73
CA TYR A 8 5.89 18.83 4.11
C TYR A 8 5.62 18.39 2.68
N THR A 9 6.26 19.05 1.71
CA THR A 9 6.25 18.63 0.31
C THR A 9 7.45 17.73 0.09
N PHE A 10 7.23 16.43 -0.12
CA PHE A 10 8.29 15.54 -0.53
C PHE A 10 8.42 15.62 -2.05
N LYS A 11 9.55 16.13 -2.53
CA LYS A 11 9.91 16.08 -3.96
C LYS A 11 10.82 14.88 -4.17
N ARG A 12 10.28 13.81 -4.75
CA ARG A 12 11.06 12.81 -5.49
C ARG A 12 10.60 12.85 -6.95
N LYS A 13 11.56 12.69 -7.86
CA LYS A 13 11.47 12.96 -9.31
C LYS A 13 10.08 12.65 -9.89
N ASN A 14 9.40 13.70 -10.37
CA ASN A 14 8.14 13.72 -11.12
C ASN A 14 6.82 13.36 -10.43
N THR A 15 6.75 13.24 -9.11
CA THR A 15 5.45 13.23 -8.40
C THR A 15 5.50 14.15 -7.19
N ASN A 16 4.57 15.12 -7.12
CA ASN A 16 4.46 16.02 -5.97
C ASN A 16 3.63 15.32 -4.88
N PHE A 17 4.27 14.93 -3.77
CA PHE A 17 3.58 14.42 -2.58
C PHE A 17 3.39 15.56 -1.57
N ILE A 18 2.15 15.86 -1.20
CA ILE A 18 1.85 16.81 -0.13
C ILE A 18 1.19 16.03 1.01
N ILE A 19 1.85 16.01 2.17
CA ILE A 19 1.36 15.35 3.38
C ILE A 19 1.13 16.43 4.45
N TYR A 20 0.00 16.35 5.15
CA TYR A 20 -0.34 17.24 6.25
C TYR A 20 -0.07 16.55 7.58
N ARG A 21 0.76 17.15 8.45
CA ARG A 21 0.89 16.72 9.84
C ARG A 21 -0.03 17.52 10.76
N GLY A 22 -0.75 16.81 11.63
CA GLY A 22 -1.56 17.35 12.72
C GLY A 22 -3.06 17.06 12.59
N LYS A 23 -3.80 17.10 13.70
CA LYS A 23 -5.28 17.01 13.74
C LYS A 23 -5.88 18.11 12.85
N MET A 24 -6.08 17.78 11.58
CA MET A 24 -6.75 18.63 10.62
C MET A 24 -8.24 18.64 10.96
N ASN A 25 -8.82 19.83 10.95
CA ASN A 25 -10.23 20.01 11.27
C ASN A 25 -11.08 19.17 10.28
N LYS A 26 -11.89 18.24 10.80
CA LYS A 26 -12.70 17.26 10.02
C LYS A 26 -13.51 17.92 8.88
N GLU A 27 -13.84 19.20 9.01
CA GLU A 27 -14.56 19.99 8.00
C GLU A 27 -13.79 20.23 6.69
N ARG A 28 -12.44 20.13 6.68
CA ARG A 28 -11.61 20.35 5.47
C ARG A 28 -11.33 19.09 4.64
N LEU A 29 -11.62 17.89 5.15
CA LEU A 29 -11.44 16.63 4.41
C LEU A 29 -12.55 16.40 3.36
N THR A 30 -13.69 17.07 3.50
CA THR A 30 -14.87 16.86 2.66
C THR A 30 -14.71 17.32 1.20
N THR A 31 -13.62 18.01 0.85
CA THR A 31 -13.44 18.59 -0.50
C THR A 31 -12.37 17.92 -1.37
N LEU A 32 -11.56 17.02 -0.82
CA LEU A 32 -10.65 16.15 -1.60
C LEU A 32 -11.18 14.73 -1.44
N ALA A 33 -11.99 14.27 -2.41
CA ALA A 33 -12.50 12.90 -2.42
C ALA A 33 -11.33 11.93 -2.64
N THR A 34 -10.68 11.51 -1.57
CA THR A 34 -9.68 10.43 -1.58
C THR A 34 -10.43 9.13 -1.83
N LYS A 35 -10.15 8.49 -2.95
CA LYS A 35 -10.75 7.20 -3.34
C LYS A 35 -9.70 6.11 -3.32
N SER A 36 -10.08 4.93 -2.85
CA SER A 36 -9.23 3.74 -2.80
C SER A 36 -8.86 3.22 -4.19
N PRO A 37 -7.71 2.53 -4.32
CA PRO A 37 -7.44 1.71 -5.49
C PRO A 37 -8.40 0.50 -5.55
N THR A 38 -8.55 -0.07 -6.74
CA THR A 38 -9.13 -1.40 -6.87
C THR A 38 -8.14 -2.42 -6.30
N LEU A 39 -8.59 -3.30 -5.40
CA LEU A 39 -7.76 -4.41 -4.93
C LEU A 39 -7.92 -5.60 -5.88
N ASP A 40 -6.80 -6.17 -6.33
CA ASP A 40 -6.76 -7.43 -7.05
C ASP A 40 -6.27 -8.52 -6.09
N ILE A 41 -7.22 -9.22 -5.46
CA ILE A 41 -6.94 -10.23 -4.45
C ILE A 41 -6.92 -11.61 -5.13
N ASN A 42 -5.82 -12.35 -4.97
CA ASN A 42 -5.64 -13.61 -5.68
C ASN A 42 -6.70 -14.69 -5.32
N GLU A 43 -7.08 -15.53 -6.30
CA GLU A 43 -8.05 -16.63 -6.09
C GLU A 43 -7.64 -17.64 -5.01
N GLN A 44 -6.34 -17.69 -4.68
CA GLN A 44 -5.81 -18.59 -3.67
C GLN A 44 -6.36 -18.25 -2.28
N ASP A 45 -6.64 -16.97 -1.99
CA ASP A 45 -7.31 -16.57 -0.75
C ASP A 45 -8.72 -17.17 -0.63
N SER A 46 -9.50 -17.11 -1.72
CA SER A 46 -10.86 -17.69 -1.77
C SER A 46 -10.88 -19.19 -1.47
N LYS A 47 -9.80 -19.91 -1.82
CA LYS A 47 -9.65 -21.35 -1.55
C LYS A 47 -9.18 -21.62 -0.11
N ASN A 48 -8.58 -20.64 0.55
CA ASN A 48 -7.96 -20.74 1.88
C ASN A 48 -8.79 -20.10 3.01
N GLY A 49 -10.06 -19.76 2.73
CA GLY A 49 -11.00 -19.23 3.72
C GLY A 49 -11.47 -17.80 3.47
N GLY A 50 -10.92 -17.11 2.47
CA GLY A 50 -11.33 -15.74 2.12
C GLY A 50 -10.90 -14.71 3.17
N GLU A 51 -9.71 -14.87 3.75
CA GLU A 51 -9.25 -14.06 4.88
C GLU A 51 -8.90 -12.62 4.46
N LEU A 52 -8.66 -12.38 3.17
CA LEU A 52 -8.34 -11.05 2.65
C LEU A 52 -9.57 -10.31 2.10
N LEU A 53 -10.73 -10.97 1.95
CA LEU A 53 -11.91 -10.36 1.31
C LEU A 53 -12.41 -9.08 2.00
N PHE A 54 -12.18 -8.93 3.30
CA PHE A 54 -12.55 -7.71 4.04
C PHE A 54 -11.66 -6.49 3.69
N LEU A 55 -10.52 -6.70 3.02
CA LEU A 55 -9.56 -5.65 2.73
C LEU A 55 -10.11 -4.59 1.76
N GLU A 56 -11.06 -4.93 0.90
CA GLU A 56 -11.71 -3.95 0.01
C GLU A 56 -12.44 -2.88 0.83
N ASP A 57 -13.36 -3.30 1.71
CA ASP A 57 -14.11 -2.42 2.61
C ASP A 57 -13.18 -1.65 3.56
N PHE A 58 -12.16 -2.35 4.09
CA PHE A 58 -11.16 -1.76 4.98
C PHE A 58 -10.32 -0.68 4.28
N CYS A 59 -9.86 -0.93 3.05
CA CYS A 59 -9.07 0.02 2.27
C CYS A 59 -9.90 1.27 1.94
N GLU A 60 -11.17 1.09 1.58
CA GLU A 60 -12.09 2.20 1.41
C GLU A 60 -12.24 3.04 2.68
N GLU A 61 -12.44 2.40 3.84
CA GLU A 61 -12.60 3.10 5.11
C GLU A 61 -11.32 3.86 5.51
N MET A 62 -10.16 3.23 5.37
CA MET A 62 -8.86 3.85 5.57
C MET A 62 -8.69 5.11 4.70
N MET A 63 -9.05 5.03 3.42
CA MET A 63 -8.95 6.17 2.50
C MET A 63 -9.98 7.27 2.82
N ARG A 64 -11.18 6.91 3.30
CA ARG A 64 -12.23 7.85 3.76
C ARG A 64 -11.81 8.65 4.99
N ASN A 65 -10.96 8.09 5.86
CA ASN A 65 -10.44 8.81 7.03
C ASN A 65 -9.48 9.95 6.65
N GLY A 66 -9.02 10.02 5.39
CA GLY A 66 -8.30 11.17 4.86
C GLY A 66 -6.86 11.31 5.37
N LEU A 67 -6.34 10.29 6.06
CA LEU A 67 -4.94 10.21 6.50
C LEU A 67 -3.98 10.08 5.31
N ILE A 68 -4.46 9.51 4.20
CA ILE A 68 -3.74 9.38 2.94
C ILE A 68 -4.40 10.30 1.90
N ALA A 69 -3.79 11.48 1.67
CA ALA A 69 -4.32 12.49 0.77
C ALA A 69 -3.97 12.24 -0.71
N LYS A 70 -4.41 11.09 -1.26
CA LYS A 70 -4.25 10.73 -2.69
C LYS A 70 -5.55 10.17 -3.28
N ASP A 71 -5.85 10.52 -4.52
CA ASP A 71 -6.85 9.81 -5.31
C ASP A 71 -6.17 8.63 -5.99
N LEU A 72 -6.56 7.42 -5.58
CA LEU A 72 -6.02 6.17 -6.10
C LEU A 72 -7.05 5.38 -6.90
N SER A 73 -8.23 5.95 -7.20
CA SER A 73 -9.34 5.24 -7.88
C SER A 73 -9.02 4.70 -9.27
N HIS A 74 -7.97 5.22 -9.90
CA HIS A 74 -7.54 4.77 -11.22
C HIS A 74 -6.50 3.66 -11.18
N TYR A 75 -6.05 3.26 -9.99
CA TYR A 75 -4.99 2.29 -9.82
C TYR A 75 -5.51 0.94 -9.31
N ILE A 76 -4.74 -0.11 -9.62
CA ILE A 76 -4.89 -1.43 -9.02
C ILE A 76 -3.78 -1.63 -7.98
N LEU A 77 -4.11 -2.27 -6.86
CA LEU A 77 -3.13 -2.81 -5.91
C LEU A 77 -3.34 -4.32 -5.82
N GLU A 78 -2.31 -5.09 -6.15
CA GLU A 78 -2.37 -6.55 -6.01
C GLU A 78 -2.16 -6.93 -4.54
N VAL A 79 -3.01 -7.82 -4.01
CA VAL A 79 -2.84 -8.37 -2.67
C VAL A 79 -2.86 -9.90 -2.76
N VAL A 80 -1.77 -10.52 -2.31
CA VAL A 80 -1.53 -11.95 -2.53
C VAL A 80 -1.46 -12.66 -1.19
N ALA A 81 -2.38 -13.58 -0.94
CA ALA A 81 -2.27 -14.51 0.17
C ALA A 81 -1.34 -15.67 -0.18
N VAL A 82 -0.39 -15.98 0.70
CA VAL A 82 0.54 -17.10 0.56
C VAL A 82 0.69 -17.88 1.88
N ASP A 83 1.16 -19.12 1.76
CA ASP A 83 1.63 -19.93 2.90
C ASP A 83 3.09 -19.60 3.28
N SER A 84 3.56 -20.20 4.38
CA SER A 84 4.89 -19.90 4.92
C SER A 84 6.05 -20.35 4.03
N ASP A 85 5.86 -21.44 3.28
CA ASP A 85 6.87 -21.99 2.37
C ASP A 85 7.02 -21.10 1.13
N SER A 86 5.90 -20.72 0.51
CA SER A 86 5.85 -19.78 -0.62
C SER A 86 6.44 -18.43 -0.22
N MET A 87 6.09 -17.91 0.96
CA MET A 87 6.66 -16.67 1.49
C MET A 87 8.18 -16.75 1.64
N ARG A 88 8.70 -17.86 2.19
CA ARG A 88 10.15 -18.08 2.31
C ARG A 88 10.84 -18.11 0.94
N MET A 89 10.23 -18.77 -0.05
CA MET A 89 10.76 -18.80 -1.41
C MET A 89 10.84 -17.40 -2.01
N ILE A 90 9.77 -16.61 -1.91
CA ILE A 90 9.73 -15.22 -2.40
C ILE A 90 10.78 -14.37 -1.66
N ASN A 91 10.90 -14.50 -0.34
CA ASN A 91 11.90 -13.76 0.44
C ASN A 91 13.34 -14.12 0.05
N ALA A 92 13.60 -15.40 -0.23
CA ALA A 92 14.89 -15.88 -0.71
C ALA A 92 15.22 -15.31 -2.09
N GLU A 93 14.24 -15.30 -3.00
CA GLU A 93 14.41 -14.81 -4.37
C GLU A 93 14.65 -13.30 -4.44
N TYR A 94 13.81 -12.50 -3.78
CA TYR A 94 13.84 -11.05 -3.94
C TYR A 94 14.72 -10.31 -2.91
N ARG A 95 14.95 -10.90 -1.73
CA ARG A 95 15.76 -10.29 -0.66
C ARG A 95 17.00 -11.09 -0.30
N GLY A 96 17.23 -12.25 -0.91
CA GLY A 96 18.35 -13.14 -0.57
C GLY A 96 18.25 -13.75 0.83
N LYS A 97 17.06 -13.74 1.44
CA LYS A 97 16.82 -14.18 2.82
C LYS A 97 16.02 -15.49 2.81
N ASP A 98 16.71 -16.61 3.05
CA ASP A 98 16.09 -17.94 3.11
C ASP A 98 15.35 -18.21 4.43
N GLN A 99 14.36 -17.37 4.73
CA GLN A 99 13.49 -17.46 5.90
C GLN A 99 12.10 -16.89 5.58
N THR A 100 11.07 -17.36 6.27
CA THR A 100 9.72 -16.78 6.14
C THR A 100 9.61 -15.41 6.82
N THR A 101 8.63 -14.63 6.43
CA THR A 101 8.26 -13.34 7.04
C THR A 101 6.75 -13.19 7.03
N ASP A 102 6.23 -12.15 7.67
CA ASP A 102 4.81 -11.83 7.72
C ASP A 102 4.28 -11.17 6.44
N VAL A 103 5.00 -10.17 5.91
CA VAL A 103 4.60 -9.41 4.72
C VAL A 103 5.81 -9.03 3.86
N LEU A 104 5.60 -9.02 2.55
CA LEU A 104 6.50 -8.43 1.56
C LEU A 104 5.74 -7.41 0.71
N SER A 105 6.43 -6.36 0.28
CA SER A 105 5.84 -5.31 -0.55
C SER A 105 6.74 -5.05 -1.74
N PHE A 106 6.12 -5.03 -2.92
CA PHE A 106 6.79 -4.87 -4.20
C PHE A 106 6.17 -3.65 -4.90
N PRO A 107 6.67 -2.44 -4.62
CA PRO A 107 6.24 -1.25 -5.34
C PRO A 107 6.54 -1.42 -6.82
N LEU A 108 5.56 -1.16 -7.69
CA LEU A 108 5.82 -1.11 -9.12
C LEU A 108 6.53 0.22 -9.40
N GLU A 109 7.85 0.20 -9.56
CA GLU A 109 8.57 1.38 -10.04
C GLU A 109 8.00 1.84 -11.38
N ASP A 110 8.00 3.16 -11.64
CA ASP A 110 7.41 3.83 -12.83
C ASP A 110 7.86 3.17 -14.16
N TRP A 111 7.24 2.05 -14.54
CA TRP A 111 7.46 1.36 -15.81
C TRP A 111 7.05 2.27 -16.98
N LEU A 112 6.15 3.22 -16.72
CA LEU A 112 5.73 4.26 -17.65
C LEU A 112 6.85 5.27 -17.96
N SER A 113 7.73 5.56 -17.00
CA SER A 113 8.86 6.48 -17.19
C SER A 113 9.98 5.88 -18.05
N ALA A 114 10.17 4.56 -17.96
CA ALA A 114 11.10 3.80 -18.79
C ALA A 114 10.59 3.67 -20.24
N TRP A 115 9.30 3.37 -20.42
CA TRP A 115 8.70 3.24 -21.76
C TRP A 115 8.63 4.59 -22.51
N THR A 116 8.48 5.70 -21.79
CA THR A 116 8.47 7.05 -22.39
C THR A 116 9.86 7.59 -22.76
N GLN A 117 10.94 7.12 -22.12
CA GLN A 117 12.31 7.56 -22.43
C GLN A 117 12.98 6.73 -23.54
N GLU A 118 12.78 5.41 -23.59
CA GLU A 118 13.41 4.58 -24.65
C GLU A 118 12.80 4.81 -26.03
N ASN A 119 11.50 5.14 -26.12
CA ASN A 119 10.82 5.40 -27.39
C ASN A 119 11.00 6.83 -27.92
N ALA A 120 11.76 7.70 -27.24
CA ALA A 120 11.97 9.08 -27.68
C ALA A 120 13.03 9.24 -28.78
N GLN A 121 13.93 8.26 -28.96
CA GLN A 121 15.03 8.35 -29.94
C GLN A 121 14.71 7.80 -31.34
N ASP A 122 13.64 7.02 -31.49
CA ASP A 122 13.15 6.55 -32.81
C ASP A 122 12.16 7.53 -33.48
N SER A 123 12.03 8.74 -32.94
CA SER A 123 11.09 9.77 -33.41
C SER A 123 11.45 10.45 -34.74
N GLN A 124 12.53 10.05 -35.42
CA GLN A 124 12.89 10.61 -36.74
C GLN A 124 12.58 9.67 -37.93
N ASN A 125 12.04 8.47 -37.71
CA ASN A 125 11.62 7.57 -38.81
C ASN A 125 10.43 6.67 -38.45
N LEU A 126 9.39 7.24 -37.83
CA LEU A 126 8.08 6.60 -37.73
C LEU A 126 7.04 7.48 -38.43
N CYS A 127 7.08 7.45 -39.76
CA CYS A 127 5.87 7.60 -40.55
C CYS A 127 4.90 6.48 -40.13
N ASP A 128 3.69 6.87 -39.74
CA ASP A 128 2.49 6.02 -39.59
C ASP A 128 2.43 5.07 -38.37
N TYR A 129 2.99 5.44 -37.21
CA TYR A 129 2.61 4.79 -35.95
C TYR A 129 1.66 5.69 -35.15
N ASP A 130 0.37 5.51 -35.42
CA ASP A 130 -0.74 6.04 -34.64
C ASP A 130 -0.67 5.39 -33.24
N ALA A 131 0.06 6.04 -32.33
CA ALA A 131 0.13 5.68 -30.91
C ALA A 131 -1.26 5.93 -30.32
N ASN A 132 -2.15 4.98 -30.55
CA ASN A 132 -3.54 5.08 -30.19
C ASN A 132 -3.66 5.15 -28.65
N GLU A 133 -4.01 6.33 -28.11
CA GLU A 133 -4.43 6.54 -26.71
C GLU A 133 -5.47 5.49 -26.27
N GLU A 134 -6.24 4.93 -27.22
CA GLU A 134 -7.25 3.89 -27.02
C GLU A 134 -6.67 2.51 -26.62
N ARG A 135 -5.38 2.23 -26.87
CA ARG A 135 -4.73 0.98 -26.39
C ARG A 135 -4.31 1.04 -24.93
N LEU A 136 -4.08 2.24 -24.39
CA LEU A 136 -3.88 2.45 -22.95
C LEU A 136 -5.21 2.73 -22.24
N ALA A 137 -6.26 3.10 -22.99
CA ALA A 137 -7.64 3.23 -22.50
C ALA A 137 -8.24 1.86 -22.15
N GLY A 138 -7.84 1.33 -21.01
CA GLY A 138 -8.35 0.07 -20.48
C GLY A 138 -7.42 -0.62 -19.48
N MET A 139 -6.14 -0.25 -19.45
CA MET A 139 -5.20 -0.74 -18.44
C MET A 139 -5.15 0.25 -17.27
N GLN A 140 -5.76 -0.13 -16.15
CA GLN A 140 -5.54 0.59 -14.89
C GLN A 140 -4.08 0.37 -14.45
N PRO A 141 -3.29 1.43 -14.21
CA PRO A 141 -1.92 1.28 -13.73
C PRO A 141 -1.89 0.55 -12.37
N CYS A 142 -0.95 -0.38 -12.21
CA CYS A 142 -0.75 -1.09 -10.94
C CYS A 142 0.22 -0.29 -10.04
N LEU A 143 -0.10 -0.19 -8.74
CA LEU A 143 0.78 0.41 -7.73
C LEU A 143 1.91 -0.55 -7.31
N GLY A 144 1.68 -1.85 -7.46
CA GLY A 144 2.54 -2.90 -6.96
C GLY A 144 1.74 -3.99 -6.25
N SER A 145 2.46 -4.80 -5.47
CA SER A 145 1.90 -6.00 -4.84
C SER A 145 2.24 -6.06 -3.35
N VAL A 146 1.26 -6.41 -2.52
CA VAL A 146 1.41 -6.72 -1.10
C VAL A 146 1.19 -8.22 -0.91
N VAL A 147 2.23 -8.93 -0.49
CA VAL A 147 2.19 -10.38 -0.29
C VAL A 147 2.13 -10.67 1.21
N ILE A 148 1.09 -11.37 1.67
CA ILE A 148 0.80 -11.62 3.09
C ILE A 148 0.87 -13.11 3.39
N ASN A 149 1.68 -13.49 4.39
CA ASN A 149 1.70 -14.85 4.92
C ASN A 149 0.54 -15.06 5.90
N VAL A 150 -0.52 -15.70 5.43
CA VAL A 150 -1.76 -15.88 6.20
C VAL A 150 -1.59 -16.87 7.35
N GLU A 151 -0.75 -17.90 7.19
CA GLU A 151 -0.49 -18.88 8.25
C GLU A 151 0.25 -18.26 9.44
N LEU A 152 1.24 -17.41 9.15
CA LEU A 152 1.96 -16.69 10.18
C LEU A 152 1.07 -15.64 10.83
N ALA A 153 0.25 -14.91 10.05
CA ALA A 153 -0.72 -13.97 10.60
C ALA A 153 -1.69 -14.65 11.59
N LYS A 154 -2.22 -15.84 11.25
CA LYS A 154 -3.04 -16.66 12.15
C LYS A 154 -2.31 -17.03 13.45
N SER A 155 -1.06 -17.46 13.32
CA SER A 155 -0.22 -17.86 14.47
C SER A 155 0.11 -16.67 15.38
N VAL A 156 0.34 -15.48 14.81
CA VAL A 156 0.63 -14.26 15.55
C VAL A 156 -0.63 -13.74 16.25
N ALA A 157 -1.76 -13.72 15.55
CA ALA A 157 -3.05 -13.33 16.11
C ALA A 157 -3.43 -14.19 17.34
N ASP A 158 -3.28 -15.52 17.26
CA ASP A 158 -3.53 -16.44 18.39
C ASP A 158 -2.58 -16.16 19.56
N ARG A 159 -1.28 -15.98 19.28
CA ARG A 159 -0.26 -15.72 20.30
C ARG A 159 -0.45 -14.39 21.04
N LEU A 160 -0.90 -13.36 20.33
CA LEU A 160 -1.05 -12.00 20.85
C LEU A 160 -2.50 -11.68 21.30
N GLY A 161 -3.44 -12.58 21.03
CA GLY A 161 -4.81 -12.49 21.53
C GLY A 161 -5.71 -11.52 20.77
N HIS A 162 -5.48 -11.34 19.47
CA HIS A 162 -6.33 -10.53 18.56
C HIS A 162 -6.88 -11.34 17.40
N SER A 163 -7.76 -10.72 16.60
CA SER A 163 -8.36 -11.43 15.47
C SER A 163 -7.37 -11.58 14.31
N VAL A 164 -7.57 -12.60 13.47
CA VAL A 164 -6.77 -12.78 12.25
C VAL A 164 -6.95 -11.58 11.31
N GLN A 165 -8.17 -11.02 11.26
CA GLN A 165 -8.47 -9.81 10.48
C GLN A 165 -7.67 -8.60 10.97
N ASP A 166 -7.51 -8.43 12.28
CA ASP A 166 -6.69 -7.35 12.85
C ASP A 166 -5.22 -7.46 12.43
N GLU A 167 -4.64 -8.67 12.48
CA GLU A 167 -3.24 -8.88 12.04
C GLU A 167 -3.10 -8.64 10.53
N ILE A 168 -4.04 -9.14 9.71
CA ILE A 168 -4.03 -8.93 8.25
C ILE A 168 -4.19 -7.45 7.91
N ALA A 169 -5.07 -6.73 8.62
CA ALA A 169 -5.26 -5.29 8.45
C ALA A 169 -3.96 -4.52 8.73
N LEU A 170 -3.27 -4.86 9.83
CA LEU A 170 -1.98 -4.28 10.16
C LEU A 170 -0.93 -4.56 9.06
N LEU A 171 -0.80 -5.80 8.63
CA LEU A 171 0.15 -6.20 7.57
C LEU A 171 -0.17 -5.52 6.24
N PHE A 172 -1.45 -5.37 5.90
CA PHE A 172 -1.88 -4.64 4.73
C PHE A 172 -1.54 -3.15 4.83
N VAL A 173 -1.83 -2.48 5.95
CA VAL A 173 -1.45 -1.06 6.16
C VAL A 173 0.07 -0.90 6.02
N HIS A 174 0.84 -1.75 6.69
CA HIS A 174 2.30 -1.73 6.63
C HIS A 174 2.80 -1.85 5.17
N GLY A 175 2.31 -2.87 4.45
CA GLY A 175 2.72 -3.08 3.08
C GLY A 175 2.27 -1.97 2.13
N PHE A 176 1.04 -1.48 2.31
CA PHE A 176 0.50 -0.38 1.52
C PHE A 176 1.29 0.92 1.71
N LEU A 177 1.72 1.23 2.93
CA LEU A 177 2.58 2.39 3.18
C LEU A 177 3.93 2.25 2.48
N HIS A 178 4.52 1.05 2.44
CA HIS A 178 5.71 0.79 1.64
C HIS A 178 5.48 1.00 0.14
N ILE A 179 4.33 0.56 -0.40
CA ILE A 179 3.93 0.85 -1.79
C ILE A 179 3.84 2.35 -2.06
N LEU A 180 3.36 3.13 -1.07
CA LEU A 180 3.27 4.59 -1.17
C LEU A 180 4.62 5.31 -0.97
N GLY A 181 5.69 4.57 -0.67
CA GLY A 181 7.06 5.08 -0.53
C GLY A 181 7.47 5.45 0.89
N TYR A 182 6.70 5.07 1.91
CA TYR A 182 7.15 5.13 3.30
C TYR A 182 8.14 3.99 3.57
N ASP A 183 9.12 4.24 4.42
CA ASP A 183 10.16 3.27 4.73
C ASP A 183 10.69 3.46 6.15
N HIS A 184 10.14 2.69 7.10
CA HIS A 184 10.51 2.75 8.50
C HIS A 184 11.99 2.38 8.80
N GLU A 185 12.71 1.71 7.88
CA GLU A 185 14.14 1.43 8.08
C GLU A 185 15.00 2.67 7.85
N VAL A 186 14.48 3.66 7.09
CA VAL A 186 15.23 4.84 6.63
C VAL A 186 14.61 6.15 7.10
N ASP A 187 13.30 6.17 7.36
CA ASP A 187 12.57 7.35 7.81
C ASP A 187 12.78 7.64 9.30
N ASN A 188 12.30 8.80 9.75
CA ASN A 188 12.41 9.23 11.16
C ASN A 188 11.22 8.75 12.01
N GLY A 189 10.75 7.52 11.78
CA GLY A 189 9.56 6.95 12.42
C GLY A 189 8.24 7.45 11.83
N GLU A 190 8.26 7.94 10.58
CA GLU A 190 7.08 8.54 9.95
C GLU A 190 6.06 7.47 9.60
N GLN A 191 6.51 6.35 9.02
CA GLN A 191 5.67 5.20 8.74
C GLN A 191 5.02 4.67 10.02
N ARG A 192 5.80 4.48 11.09
CA ARG A 192 5.29 3.96 12.38
C ARG A 192 4.22 4.88 12.99
N ALA A 193 4.44 6.18 12.95
CA ALA A 193 3.45 7.15 13.44
C ALA A 193 2.15 7.08 12.62
N LEU A 194 2.26 6.91 11.29
CA LEU A 194 1.09 6.81 10.41
C LEU A 194 0.36 5.46 10.57
N GLU A 195 1.08 4.36 10.74
CA GLU A 195 0.50 3.05 11.09
C GLU A 195 -0.35 3.18 12.36
N GLN A 196 0.21 3.77 13.42
CA GLN A 196 -0.50 3.98 14.68
C GLN A 196 -1.75 4.86 14.49
N GLU A 197 -1.64 5.98 13.77
CA GLU A 197 -2.79 6.87 13.53
C GLU A 197 -3.90 6.18 12.73
N ILE A 198 -3.54 5.33 11.74
CA ILE A 198 -4.50 4.54 10.96
C ILE A 198 -5.21 3.53 11.87
N ILE A 199 -4.47 2.75 12.64
CA ILE A 199 -4.99 1.74 13.58
C ILE A 199 -5.98 2.38 14.57
N GLU A 200 -5.59 3.49 15.19
CA GLU A 200 -6.44 4.24 16.12
C GLU A 200 -7.68 4.80 15.43
N SER A 201 -7.55 5.31 14.19
CA SER A 201 -8.67 5.90 13.45
C SER A 201 -9.71 4.88 13.01
N LEU A 202 -9.30 3.63 12.79
CA LEU A 202 -10.16 2.52 12.35
C LEU A 202 -10.67 1.67 13.53
N GLY A 203 -10.30 2.03 14.76
CA GLY A 203 -10.75 1.33 15.97
C GLY A 203 -10.21 -0.10 16.09
N LEU A 204 -9.07 -0.39 15.46
CA LEU A 204 -8.40 -1.68 15.60
C LEU A 204 -7.85 -1.85 17.04
N GLY A 205 -7.80 -3.08 17.54
CA GLY A 205 -7.52 -3.37 18.95
C GLY A 205 -6.16 -2.87 19.46
N GLU A 206 -6.08 -2.48 20.75
CA GLU A 206 -4.85 -1.98 21.40
C GLU A 206 -3.67 -2.97 21.32
N SER A 207 -3.94 -4.28 21.20
CA SER A 207 -2.90 -5.31 21.01
C SER A 207 -2.08 -5.12 19.74
N LEU A 208 -2.63 -4.48 18.70
CA LEU A 208 -1.89 -4.17 17.47
C LEU A 208 -0.88 -3.04 17.67
N ILE A 209 -1.09 -2.14 18.63
CA ILE A 209 -0.13 -1.07 18.95
C ILE A 209 1.16 -1.69 19.50
N VAL A 210 1.04 -2.68 20.39
CA VAL A 210 2.19 -3.46 20.92
C VAL A 210 2.94 -4.20 19.81
N ARG A 211 2.22 -4.67 18.79
CA ARG A 211 2.81 -5.33 17.62
C ARG A 211 3.63 -4.35 16.76
N VAL A 212 3.11 -3.15 16.50
CA VAL A 212 3.81 -2.09 15.76
C VAL A 212 5.13 -1.71 16.44
N GLU A 213 5.14 -1.66 17.78
CA GLU A 213 6.34 -1.34 18.57
C GLU A 213 7.41 -2.44 18.59
N SER A 214 7.03 -3.69 18.28
CA SER A 214 7.92 -4.86 18.39
C SER A 214 8.47 -5.38 17.05
N THR A 215 8.14 -4.71 15.95
CA THR A 215 8.56 -5.04 14.58
C THR A 215 9.67 -4.09 14.13
#